data_AF-A0A2P6MU25-F1
#
_entry.id   AF-A0A2P6MU25-F1
#
_cell.length_a   1.000
_cell.length_b   1.000
_cell.length_c   1.000
_cell.angle_alpha   90.00
_cell.angle_beta   90.00
_cell.angle_gamma   90.00
#
_symmetry.space_group_name_H-M   'P 1'
#
loop_
_entity.id
_entity.type
_entity.pdbx_description
1 polymer ?
#
loop_
_entity_poly.entity_id
_entity_poly.type
_entity_poly.pdbx_seq_one_letter_code
_entity_poly.pdbx_strand_id
1 'polypeptide(L)'
;MMLKNTTTLFSPRLSRAYTAAARNDKARPLRPAASVIMTRDNKTPSSAYNYEIMMIQRSKGSNFFAGAFAFPGGVIEEADFDPKWKDMLGDSAKDSENVRVSLEEKELNELGFRIGATREVFEEVNILLGQTKDRAAVTNAGSSWRPLVHNDAKEYHRMCTEMAVRPLVEKLVPFSHWTTPVSEGGSRYNTLFYLFHGGEEEFGTAGHDNVETINMRWLCPRTALNAFDAGEIFLPPPTWVMIHEMSQYKSIHGLMESMKGKNFGSGIYENMPVLMRGDRVDDKVREEVETKFHINSSDRQIVRDKRHKDGGNEMNRVVVTTSKEAGDRWKYMYWKGSESKL
;
A
#
# COMPACT_ATOMS: atom_id res chain seq x y z
N MET A 1 6.91 47.66 17.10
CA MET A 1 5.70 47.77 17.94
C MET A 1 4.49 47.60 17.04
N MET A 2 3.79 46.48 17.23
CA MET A 2 2.41 46.13 16.82
C MET A 2 1.92 46.29 15.36
N LEU A 3 1.60 45.11 14.81
CA LEU A 3 0.56 44.80 13.82
C LEU A 3 -0.79 45.45 14.13
N LYS A 4 -1.55 45.82 13.10
CA LYS A 4 -3.03 45.83 13.13
C LYS A 4 -3.62 45.26 11.84
N ASN A 5 -4.22 44.08 12.02
CA ASN A 5 -5.53 43.63 11.54
C ASN A 5 -5.85 43.62 10.03
N THR A 6 -5.96 42.40 9.51
CA THR A 6 -7.09 42.01 8.65
C THR A 6 -7.48 40.55 8.95
N THR A 7 -8.37 40.40 9.93
CA THR A 7 -9.41 39.35 10.00
C THR A 7 -10.35 39.60 8.79
N THR A 8 -10.93 38.67 8.03
CA THR A 8 -11.55 37.37 8.35
C THR A 8 -11.96 36.75 7.00
N LEU A 9 -11.72 35.45 6.79
CA LEU A 9 -12.59 34.52 6.06
C LEU A 9 -12.04 33.10 6.27
N PHE A 10 -11.94 32.69 7.53
CA PHE A 10 -11.69 31.28 7.86
C PHE A 10 -12.89 30.77 8.65
N SER A 11 -13.63 29.85 8.04
CA SER A 11 -14.66 29.06 8.71
C SER A 11 -14.02 28.29 9.87
N PRO A 12 -14.53 28.43 11.12
CA PRO A 12 -14.03 27.71 12.30
C PRO A 12 -14.11 26.17 12.22
N ARG A 13 -14.73 25.61 11.17
CA ARG A 13 -14.88 24.16 10.98
C ARG A 13 -13.63 23.49 10.40
N LEU A 14 -12.78 24.20 9.65
CA LEU A 14 -11.60 23.61 9.02
C LEU A 14 -10.40 23.49 9.98
N SER A 15 -10.27 24.38 10.96
CA SER A 15 -9.17 24.34 11.93
C SER A 15 -9.30 23.22 12.98
N ARG A 16 -10.53 22.77 13.30
CA ARG A 16 -10.74 21.67 14.26
C ARG A 16 -10.30 20.30 13.73
N ALA A 17 -10.26 20.10 12.41
CA ALA A 17 -9.87 18.82 11.81
C ALA A 17 -8.36 18.51 11.95
N TYR A 18 -7.52 19.55 12.01
CA TYR A 18 -6.07 19.38 11.97
C TYR A 18 -5.41 19.30 13.35
N THR A 19 -5.95 19.96 14.38
CA THR A 19 -5.41 19.85 15.75
C THR A 19 -5.89 18.59 16.49
N ALA A 20 -7.04 18.01 16.10
CA ALA A 20 -7.57 16.78 16.69
C ALA A 20 -6.73 15.52 16.33
N ALA A 21 -5.90 15.59 15.30
CA ALA A 21 -5.02 14.50 14.88
C ALA A 21 -3.91 14.14 15.89
N ALA A 22 -3.74 14.90 16.98
CA ALA A 22 -2.70 14.60 17.98
C ALA A 22 -3.10 14.69 19.45
N ARG A 23 -4.37 14.96 19.78
CA ARG A 23 -4.85 14.94 21.17
C ARG A 23 -6.31 14.45 21.22
N ASN A 24 -6.52 13.29 21.87
CA ASN A 24 -7.76 12.65 22.40
C ASN A 24 -8.47 11.50 21.65
N ASP A 25 -8.41 10.31 22.28
CA ASP A 25 -9.46 9.35 22.70
C ASP A 25 -10.55 8.82 21.76
N LYS A 26 -10.58 9.18 20.47
CA LYS A 26 -11.56 8.61 19.51
C LYS A 26 -11.00 8.21 18.14
N ALA A 27 -9.70 7.94 18.05
CA ALA A 27 -9.17 7.33 16.83
C ALA A 27 -9.75 5.92 16.67
N ARG A 28 -10.27 5.58 15.47
CA ARG A 28 -10.64 4.19 15.20
C ARG A 28 -9.39 3.31 15.32
N PRO A 29 -9.53 2.06 15.82
CA PRO A 29 -8.39 1.15 15.96
C PRO A 29 -7.68 0.94 14.63
N LEU A 30 -6.35 0.92 14.69
CA LEU A 30 -5.51 0.61 13.54
C LEU A 30 -5.57 -0.89 13.27
N ARG A 31 -5.99 -1.28 12.05
CA ARG A 31 -6.03 -2.69 11.66
C ARG A 31 -4.76 -3.08 10.91
N PRO A 32 -4.10 -4.19 11.27
CA PRO A 32 -2.98 -4.69 10.49
C PRO A 32 -3.49 -5.13 9.12
N ALA A 33 -2.74 -4.80 8.07
CA ALA A 33 -3.07 -5.15 6.70
C ALA A 33 -1.79 -5.48 5.92
N ALA A 34 -1.92 -6.27 4.87
CA ALA A 34 -0.85 -6.46 3.92
C ALA A 34 -1.37 -6.49 2.49
N SER A 35 -0.51 -6.12 1.55
CA SER A 35 -0.85 -6.07 0.14
C SER A 35 0.34 -6.46 -0.73
N VAL A 36 0.05 -7.12 -1.85
CA VAL A 36 1.07 -7.65 -2.77
C VAL A 36 0.99 -6.92 -4.10
N ILE A 37 2.07 -6.21 -4.42
CA ILE A 37 2.33 -5.65 -5.73
C ILE A 37 2.91 -6.76 -6.61
N MET A 38 2.02 -7.47 -7.29
CA MET A 38 2.42 -8.50 -8.24
C MET A 38 2.96 -7.88 -9.53
N THR A 39 4.10 -8.40 -9.97
CA THR A 39 4.80 -7.95 -11.18
C THR A 39 5.09 -9.13 -12.11
N ARG A 40 5.08 -8.86 -13.41
CA ARG A 40 5.47 -9.81 -14.46
C ARG A 40 6.27 -9.12 -15.56
N ASP A 41 7.01 -9.90 -16.33
CA ASP A 41 7.69 -9.39 -17.53
C ASP A 41 6.69 -8.87 -18.57
N ASN A 42 7.04 -7.74 -19.19
CA ASN A 42 6.34 -7.21 -20.35
C ASN A 42 7.12 -7.60 -21.62
N LYS A 43 6.75 -8.72 -22.22
CA LYS A 43 7.45 -9.31 -23.38
C LYS A 43 7.27 -8.53 -24.68
N THR A 44 6.18 -7.76 -24.81
CA THR A 44 5.89 -6.91 -25.97
C THR A 44 5.67 -5.47 -25.52
N PRO A 45 6.70 -4.84 -24.95
CA PRO A 45 6.52 -3.58 -24.26
C PRO A 45 6.14 -2.48 -25.27
N SER A 46 4.91 -1.99 -25.14
CA SER A 46 4.41 -0.79 -25.82
C SER A 46 4.92 0.50 -25.15
N SER A 47 5.82 0.38 -24.18
CA SER A 47 6.39 1.47 -23.39
C SER A 47 7.86 1.19 -23.07
N ALA A 48 8.54 2.15 -22.45
CA ALA A 48 9.94 1.99 -22.02
C ALA A 48 10.13 1.03 -20.81
N TYR A 49 9.08 0.33 -20.35
CA TYR A 49 9.11 -0.52 -19.17
C TYR A 49 9.05 -1.99 -19.56
N ASN A 50 9.95 -2.81 -19.03
CA ASN A 50 9.98 -4.25 -19.31
C ASN A 50 9.09 -5.09 -18.37
N TYR A 51 8.22 -4.44 -17.59
CA TYR A 51 7.37 -5.11 -16.62
C TYR A 51 6.01 -4.42 -16.47
N GLU A 52 5.06 -5.19 -15.97
CA GLU A 52 3.70 -4.75 -15.65
C GLU A 52 3.39 -5.03 -14.18
N ILE A 53 2.45 -4.27 -13.63
CA ILE A 53 1.88 -4.43 -12.30
C ILE A 53 0.43 -4.88 -12.41
N MET A 54 0.04 -5.86 -11.60
CA MET A 54 -1.38 -6.21 -11.47
C MET A 54 -2.08 -5.16 -10.62
N MET A 55 -3.15 -4.60 -11.18
CA MET A 55 -4.05 -3.68 -10.52
C MET A 55 -5.45 -4.29 -10.47
N ILE A 56 -6.05 -4.31 -9.29
CA ILE A 56 -7.44 -4.73 -9.08
C ILE A 56 -8.34 -3.51 -8.90
N GLN A 57 -9.58 -3.59 -9.38
CA GLN A 57 -10.59 -2.55 -9.16
C GLN A 57 -11.58 -3.00 -8.10
N ARG A 58 -11.65 -2.25 -7.00
CA ARG A 58 -12.60 -2.53 -5.91
C ARG A 58 -14.04 -2.31 -6.36
N SER A 59 -14.97 -3.11 -5.85
CA SER A 59 -16.39 -2.96 -6.12
C SER A 59 -16.92 -1.62 -5.59
N LYS A 60 -17.99 -1.10 -6.21
CA LYS A 60 -18.59 0.18 -5.81
C LYS A 60 -19.22 0.15 -4.41
N GLY A 61 -19.45 -1.03 -3.84
CA GLY A 61 -19.97 -1.23 -2.48
C GLY A 61 -18.91 -1.23 -1.38
N SER A 62 -17.62 -1.11 -1.72
CA SER A 62 -16.57 -1.16 -0.71
C SER A 62 -16.57 0.09 0.19
N ASN A 63 -16.46 -0.12 1.51
CA ASN A 63 -16.45 0.95 2.53
C ASN A 63 -15.21 1.89 2.48
N PHE A 64 -14.26 1.64 1.57
CA PHE A 64 -13.01 2.39 1.44
C PHE A 64 -12.63 2.51 -0.04
N PHE A 65 -12.67 3.72 -0.61
CA PHE A 65 -12.34 4.03 -2.01
C PHE A 65 -13.06 3.14 -3.05
N ALA A 66 -14.39 3.15 -3.03
CA ALA A 66 -15.24 2.46 -4.01
C ALA A 66 -14.83 2.75 -5.48
N GLY A 67 -14.66 1.69 -6.28
CA GLY A 67 -14.27 1.80 -7.69
C GLY A 67 -12.80 2.14 -7.94
N ALA A 68 -11.99 2.29 -6.89
CA ALA A 68 -10.57 2.59 -6.99
C ALA A 68 -9.75 1.40 -7.49
N PHE A 69 -8.66 1.71 -8.17
CA PHE A 69 -7.64 0.74 -8.51
C PHE A 69 -6.59 0.66 -7.40
N ALA A 70 -6.32 -0.55 -6.93
CA ALA A 70 -5.38 -0.88 -5.87
C ALA A 70 -4.60 -2.17 -6.21
N PHE A 71 -3.78 -2.62 -5.27
CA PHE A 71 -3.12 -3.92 -5.33
C PHE A 71 -3.90 -4.94 -4.49
N PRO A 72 -3.84 -6.25 -4.81
CA PRO A 72 -4.45 -7.27 -3.97
C PRO A 72 -3.99 -7.20 -2.53
N GLY A 73 -4.90 -7.34 -1.57
CA GLY A 73 -4.57 -7.26 -0.15
C GLY A 73 -5.71 -6.83 0.74
N GLY A 74 -5.55 -7.11 2.03
CA GLY A 74 -6.61 -6.92 3.00
C GLY A 74 -6.10 -6.94 4.44
N VAL A 75 -7.03 -7.20 5.36
CA VAL A 75 -6.77 -7.19 6.80
C VAL A 75 -6.09 -8.51 7.18
N ILE A 76 -5.10 -8.43 8.06
CA ILE A 76 -4.47 -9.62 8.63
C ILE A 76 -5.34 -10.13 9.76
N GLU A 77 -5.62 -11.43 9.73
CA GLU A 77 -6.48 -12.14 10.67
C GLU A 77 -5.65 -12.84 11.75
N GLU A 78 -6.27 -13.16 12.88
CA GLU A 78 -5.56 -13.87 13.97
C GLU A 78 -4.96 -15.21 13.51
N ALA A 79 -5.62 -15.89 12.57
CA ALA A 79 -5.15 -17.14 11.98
C ALA A 79 -3.83 -17.00 11.20
N ASP A 80 -3.52 -15.80 10.69
CA ASP A 80 -2.28 -15.56 9.96
C ASP A 80 -1.06 -15.55 10.90
N PHE A 81 -1.28 -15.35 12.21
CA PHE A 81 -0.25 -15.41 13.26
C PHE A 81 -0.18 -16.77 13.98
N ASP A 82 -0.93 -17.79 13.55
CA ASP A 82 -0.95 -19.11 14.19
C ASP A 82 0.48 -19.73 14.16
N PRO A 83 1.02 -20.19 15.30
CA PRO A 83 2.34 -20.82 15.36
C PRO A 83 2.56 -21.99 14.39
N LYS A 84 1.49 -22.69 13.96
CA LYS A 84 1.58 -23.80 12.99
C LYS A 84 2.22 -23.39 11.66
N TRP A 85 2.13 -22.11 11.29
CA TRP A 85 2.82 -21.60 10.10
C TRP A 85 4.33 -21.79 10.19
N LYS A 86 4.91 -21.71 11.39
CA LYS A 86 6.35 -21.96 11.60
C LYS A 86 6.69 -23.42 11.34
N ASP A 87 5.86 -24.33 11.84
CA ASP A 87 6.04 -25.78 11.63
C ASP A 87 5.96 -26.13 10.15
N MET A 88 5.06 -25.48 9.40
CA MET A 88 4.91 -25.67 7.96
C MET A 88 6.06 -25.07 7.14
N LEU A 89 6.53 -23.88 7.51
CA LEU A 89 7.50 -23.10 6.72
C LEU A 89 8.96 -23.42 7.04
N GLY A 90 9.25 -23.87 8.27
CA GLY A 90 10.61 -24.13 8.73
C GLY A 90 11.53 -22.93 8.51
N ASP A 91 12.65 -23.14 7.82
CA ASP A 91 13.67 -22.12 7.59
C ASP A 91 13.16 -20.90 6.80
N SER A 92 12.13 -21.06 5.94
CA SER A 92 11.55 -19.96 5.16
C SER A 92 10.88 -18.88 6.03
N ALA A 93 10.59 -19.17 7.31
CA ALA A 93 10.00 -18.21 8.23
C ALA A 93 11.03 -17.31 8.93
N LYS A 94 12.30 -17.76 9.05
CA LYS A 94 13.29 -17.22 10.00
C LYS A 94 13.55 -15.71 9.87
N ASP A 95 13.68 -15.21 8.65
CA ASP A 95 13.99 -13.81 8.41
C ASP A 95 12.83 -12.89 8.82
N SER A 96 11.61 -13.32 8.55
CA SER A 96 10.39 -12.54 8.84
C SER A 96 9.87 -12.71 10.27
N GLU A 97 10.16 -13.84 10.91
CA GLU A 97 9.69 -14.12 12.26
C GLU A 97 10.31 -13.16 13.29
N ASN A 98 11.53 -12.70 13.06
CA ASN A 98 12.27 -11.84 13.98
C ASN A 98 12.04 -10.35 13.74
N VAL A 99 11.47 -9.98 12.59
CA VAL A 99 11.08 -8.59 12.31
C VAL A 99 9.78 -8.30 13.07
N ARG A 100 9.81 -7.23 13.85
CA ARG A 100 8.68 -6.75 14.64
C ARG A 100 8.08 -5.52 13.98
N VAL A 101 6.76 -5.46 13.96
CA VAL A 101 5.97 -4.37 13.40
C VAL A 101 5.11 -3.82 14.53
N SER A 102 5.42 -2.59 14.93
CA SER A 102 4.69 -1.88 15.97
C SER A 102 3.32 -1.46 15.45
N LEU A 103 2.28 -1.90 16.15
CA LEU A 103 0.90 -1.54 15.89
C LEU A 103 0.27 -1.04 17.19
N GLU A 104 0.23 0.28 17.37
CA GLU A 104 -0.17 0.90 18.64
C GLU A 104 0.69 0.36 19.80
N GLU A 105 0.11 -0.32 20.78
CA GLU A 105 0.84 -0.91 21.92
C GLU A 105 1.25 -2.38 21.68
N LYS A 106 0.98 -2.93 20.50
CA LYS A 106 1.25 -4.33 20.15
C LYS A 106 2.47 -4.45 19.25
N GLU A 107 3.28 -5.47 19.50
CA GLU A 107 4.36 -5.89 18.62
C GLU A 107 3.96 -7.17 17.88
N LEU A 108 3.76 -7.05 16.56
CA LEU A 108 3.38 -8.16 15.71
C LEU A 108 4.61 -8.68 14.95
N ASN A 109 4.65 -9.98 14.66
CA ASN A 109 5.71 -10.54 13.81
C ASN A 109 5.38 -10.33 12.32
N GLU A 110 6.40 -10.05 11.51
CA GLU A 110 6.21 -9.79 10.08
C GLU A 110 5.75 -11.04 9.30
N LEU A 111 6.05 -12.25 9.80
CA LEU A 111 5.60 -13.50 9.19
C LEU A 111 4.08 -13.55 9.02
N GLY A 112 3.30 -13.13 10.02
CA GLY A 112 1.85 -13.11 9.90
C GLY A 112 1.34 -12.17 8.81
N PHE A 113 2.02 -11.04 8.57
CA PHE A 113 1.69 -10.16 7.45
C PHE A 113 1.97 -10.83 6.10
N ARG A 114 3.06 -11.59 5.98
CA ARG A 114 3.38 -12.35 4.76
C ARG A 114 2.36 -13.45 4.50
N ILE A 115 1.95 -14.16 5.55
CA ILE A 115 0.89 -15.18 5.44
C ILE A 115 -0.41 -14.55 4.97
N GLY A 116 -0.90 -13.52 5.65
CA GLY A 116 -2.12 -12.83 5.27
C GLY A 116 -2.02 -12.23 3.87
N ALA A 117 -0.87 -11.69 3.47
CA ALA A 117 -0.65 -11.22 2.10
C ALA A 117 -0.85 -12.34 1.05
N THR A 118 -0.33 -13.55 1.30
CA THR A 118 -0.55 -14.69 0.39
C THR A 118 -2.00 -15.19 0.40
N ARG A 119 -2.66 -15.16 1.57
CA ARG A 119 -4.08 -15.52 1.73
C ARG A 119 -4.97 -14.56 0.95
N GLU A 120 -4.78 -13.26 1.14
CA GLU A 120 -5.54 -12.20 0.46
C GLU A 120 -5.38 -12.26 -1.06
N VAL A 121 -4.17 -12.54 -1.57
CA VAL A 121 -3.96 -12.77 -3.01
C VAL A 121 -4.78 -13.96 -3.52
N PHE A 122 -4.88 -15.04 -2.74
CA PHE A 122 -5.74 -16.18 -3.09
C PHE A 122 -7.23 -15.80 -3.08
N GLU A 123 -7.67 -15.10 -2.03
CA GLU A 123 -9.07 -14.66 -1.87
C GLU A 123 -9.50 -13.68 -2.95
N GLU A 124 -8.71 -12.65 -3.27
CA GLU A 124 -9.12 -11.57 -4.17
C GLU A 124 -8.85 -11.87 -5.65
N VAL A 125 -7.79 -12.62 -5.98
CA VAL A 125 -7.39 -12.86 -7.38
C VAL A 125 -7.17 -14.33 -7.77
N ASN A 126 -7.54 -15.29 -6.90
CA ASN A 126 -7.46 -16.73 -7.17
C ASN A 126 -6.05 -17.23 -7.56
N ILE A 127 -5.04 -16.64 -6.92
CA ILE A 127 -3.63 -16.96 -7.10
C ILE A 127 -3.11 -17.53 -5.78
N LEU A 128 -2.74 -18.81 -5.76
CA LEU A 128 -2.04 -19.37 -4.61
C LEU A 128 -0.54 -19.17 -4.78
N LEU A 129 0.02 -18.20 -4.05
CA LEU A 129 1.46 -17.97 -3.97
C LEU A 129 2.13 -19.05 -3.10
N GLY A 130 2.23 -20.26 -3.65
CA GLY A 130 2.74 -21.42 -2.94
C GLY A 130 3.51 -22.38 -3.82
N GLN A 131 4.25 -23.28 -3.19
CA GLN A 131 5.08 -24.29 -3.83
C GLN A 131 4.71 -25.68 -3.31
N THR A 132 4.58 -26.64 -4.21
CA THR A 132 4.49 -28.07 -3.88
C THR A 132 5.88 -28.70 -3.99
N LYS A 133 6.06 -29.94 -3.51
CA LYS A 133 7.32 -30.69 -3.67
C LYS A 133 7.75 -30.83 -5.14
N ASP A 134 6.79 -30.93 -6.05
CA ASP A 134 7.02 -31.31 -7.45
C ASP A 134 6.82 -30.16 -8.45
N ARG A 135 6.27 -29.02 -8.03
CA ARG A 135 6.07 -27.83 -8.88
C ARG A 135 6.39 -26.54 -8.14
N ALA A 136 7.15 -25.68 -8.82
CA ALA A 136 7.50 -24.34 -8.36
C ALA A 136 6.36 -23.32 -8.46
N ALA A 137 5.24 -23.67 -9.09
CA ALA A 137 4.31 -22.69 -9.61
C ALA A 137 3.26 -22.25 -8.58
N VAL A 138 3.01 -20.95 -8.61
CA VAL A 138 1.72 -20.35 -8.33
C VAL A 138 0.63 -21.21 -9.00
N THR A 139 -0.17 -21.89 -8.20
CA THR A 139 -1.14 -22.86 -8.72
C THR A 139 -2.56 -22.32 -8.61
N ASN A 140 -3.41 -22.74 -9.54
CA ASN A 140 -4.85 -22.70 -9.36
C ASN A 140 -5.22 -23.71 -8.27
N ALA A 141 -5.29 -23.25 -7.03
CA ALA A 141 -5.62 -24.10 -5.89
C ALA A 141 -7.06 -24.66 -5.91
N GLY A 142 -7.79 -24.42 -7.00
CA GLY A 142 -9.15 -24.87 -7.18
C GLY A 142 -10.12 -23.86 -6.59
N SER A 143 -11.05 -23.42 -7.43
CA SER A 143 -12.13 -22.50 -7.06
C SER A 143 -12.98 -22.98 -5.87
N SER A 144 -12.92 -24.25 -5.48
CA SER A 144 -13.67 -24.82 -4.35
C SER A 144 -13.17 -24.37 -2.97
N TRP A 145 -11.87 -24.07 -2.82
CA TRP A 145 -11.31 -23.62 -1.54
C TRP A 145 -11.55 -22.13 -1.30
N ARG A 146 -11.62 -21.33 -2.35
CA ARG A 146 -11.73 -19.87 -2.27
C ARG A 146 -12.88 -19.40 -1.38
N PRO A 147 -14.13 -19.93 -1.50
CA PRO A 147 -15.22 -19.55 -0.60
C PRO A 147 -14.99 -19.96 0.86
N LEU A 148 -14.30 -21.08 1.10
CA LEU A 148 -13.99 -21.56 2.45
C LEU A 148 -13.00 -20.61 3.13
N VAL A 149 -11.92 -20.27 2.42
CA VAL A 149 -10.88 -19.35 2.91
C VAL A 149 -11.44 -17.94 3.12
N HIS A 150 -12.24 -17.45 2.17
CA HIS A 150 -12.88 -16.14 2.28
C HIS A 150 -13.84 -16.04 3.49
N ASN A 151 -14.47 -17.15 3.89
CA ASN A 151 -15.37 -17.18 5.04
C ASN A 151 -14.65 -17.42 6.37
N ASP A 152 -13.53 -18.15 6.37
CA ASP A 152 -12.70 -18.39 7.55
C ASP A 152 -11.22 -18.51 7.16
N ALA A 153 -10.42 -17.53 7.57
CA ALA A 153 -8.98 -17.49 7.30
C ALA A 153 -8.22 -18.75 7.80
N LYS A 154 -8.74 -19.49 8.78
CA LYS A 154 -8.14 -20.77 9.24
C LYS A 154 -8.15 -21.84 8.15
N GLU A 155 -9.11 -21.77 7.23
CA GLU A 155 -9.19 -22.70 6.10
C GLU A 155 -8.00 -22.51 5.15
N TYR A 156 -7.29 -21.37 5.17
CA TYR A 156 -6.09 -21.19 4.36
C TYR A 156 -4.96 -22.15 4.78
N HIS A 157 -4.72 -22.29 6.08
CA HIS A 157 -3.75 -23.25 6.61
C HIS A 157 -4.17 -24.70 6.29
N ARG A 158 -5.46 -24.99 6.46
CA ARG A 158 -6.02 -26.32 6.14
C ARG A 158 -5.84 -26.65 4.66
N MET A 159 -6.18 -25.73 3.76
CA MET A 159 -5.97 -25.86 2.32
C MET A 159 -4.49 -26.13 2.01
N CYS A 160 -3.57 -25.32 2.54
CA CYS A 160 -2.13 -25.51 2.35
C CYS A 160 -1.67 -26.91 2.81
N THR A 161 -2.19 -27.39 3.94
CA THR A 161 -1.88 -28.71 4.48
C THR A 161 -2.42 -29.84 3.59
N GLU A 162 -3.70 -29.81 3.23
CA GLU A 162 -4.36 -30.85 2.42
C GLU A 162 -3.81 -30.91 1.00
N MET A 163 -3.46 -29.76 0.43
CA MET A 163 -2.88 -29.66 -0.91
C MET A 163 -1.36 -29.88 -0.93
N ALA A 164 -0.73 -30.07 0.24
CA ALA A 164 0.72 -30.12 0.41
C ALA A 164 1.43 -28.93 -0.28
N VAL A 165 0.86 -27.74 -0.14
CA VAL A 165 1.39 -26.48 -0.66
C VAL A 165 1.95 -25.66 0.49
N ARG A 166 3.18 -25.19 0.32
CA ARG A 166 3.83 -24.26 1.24
C ARG A 166 3.72 -22.83 0.68
N PRO A 167 3.19 -21.84 1.42
CA PRO A 167 3.20 -20.45 0.98
C PRO A 167 4.61 -19.91 0.76
N LEU A 168 4.80 -19.15 -0.32
CA LEU A 168 6.09 -18.57 -0.75
C LEU A 168 6.38 -17.24 -0.04
N VAL A 169 6.29 -17.24 1.29
CA VAL A 169 6.48 -16.02 2.10
C VAL A 169 7.85 -15.38 1.90
N GLU A 170 8.88 -16.16 1.64
CA GLU A 170 10.26 -15.70 1.41
C GLU A 170 10.43 -14.96 0.07
N LYS A 171 9.52 -15.16 -0.88
CA LYS A 171 9.55 -14.46 -2.17
C LYS A 171 8.88 -13.08 -2.13
N LEU A 172 8.19 -12.75 -1.05
CA LEU A 172 7.60 -11.43 -0.85
C LEU A 172 8.70 -10.43 -0.46
N VAL A 173 9.10 -9.55 -1.37
CA VAL A 173 10.13 -8.55 -1.08
C VAL A 173 9.49 -7.33 -0.43
N PRO A 174 9.89 -6.92 0.79
CA PRO A 174 9.37 -5.72 1.42
C PRO A 174 9.49 -4.49 0.50
N PHE A 175 8.43 -3.71 0.36
CA PHE A 175 8.40 -2.55 -0.56
C PHE A 175 8.08 -1.22 0.14
N SER A 176 6.96 -1.16 0.85
CA SER A 176 6.48 0.08 1.46
C SER A 176 5.64 -0.21 2.69
N HIS A 177 5.54 0.76 3.62
CA HIS A 177 4.76 0.63 4.86
C HIS A 177 3.94 1.89 5.04
N TRP A 178 2.62 1.76 5.23
CA TRP A 178 1.71 2.90 5.30
C TRP A 178 0.74 2.81 6.47
N THR A 179 0.54 3.94 7.16
CA THR A 179 -0.53 4.07 8.15
C THR A 179 -1.58 5.08 7.71
N THR A 180 -2.84 4.68 7.82
CA THR A 180 -3.98 5.57 7.51
C THR A 180 -4.06 6.71 8.54
N PRO A 181 -4.13 7.98 8.08
CA PRO A 181 -4.18 9.13 8.99
C PRO A 181 -5.46 9.14 9.81
N VAL A 182 -5.40 9.72 11.01
CA VAL A 182 -6.57 9.89 11.90
C VAL A 182 -7.62 10.82 11.26
N SER A 183 -7.21 11.75 10.40
CA SER A 183 -8.06 12.76 9.76
C SER A 183 -9.09 12.21 8.77
N GLU A 184 -8.94 10.96 8.32
CA GLU A 184 -9.80 10.39 7.28
C GLU A 184 -11.19 9.96 7.78
N GLY A 185 -11.44 9.99 9.09
CA GLY A 185 -12.77 9.74 9.70
C GLY A 185 -13.35 8.32 9.50
N GLY A 186 -12.74 7.52 8.61
CA GLY A 186 -13.09 6.15 8.28
C GLY A 186 -12.19 5.12 8.94
N SER A 187 -12.24 3.90 8.42
CA SER A 187 -11.39 2.80 8.87
C SER A 187 -9.91 3.09 8.69
N ARG A 188 -9.10 2.63 9.64
CA ARG A 188 -7.65 2.84 9.63
C ARG A 188 -6.90 1.53 9.48
N TYR A 189 -5.82 1.58 8.70
CA TYR A 189 -4.97 0.43 8.40
C TYR A 189 -3.50 0.79 8.56
N ASN A 190 -2.72 -0.17 9.08
CA ASN A 190 -1.25 -0.21 9.00
C ASN A 190 -0.91 -1.31 7.99
N THR A 191 -0.53 -0.89 6.78
CA THR A 191 -0.40 -1.78 5.63
C THR A 191 1.06 -1.97 5.26
N LEU A 192 1.50 -3.23 5.27
CA LEU A 192 2.78 -3.64 4.69
C LEU A 192 2.59 -4.03 3.23
N PHE A 193 3.39 -3.44 2.35
CA PHE A 193 3.36 -3.73 0.92
C PHE A 193 4.58 -4.55 0.53
N TYR A 194 4.33 -5.59 -0.25
CA TYR A 194 5.34 -6.51 -0.74
C TYR A 194 5.37 -6.52 -2.27
N LEU A 195 6.56 -6.59 -2.88
CA LEU A 195 6.71 -6.97 -4.27
C LEU A 195 6.72 -8.49 -4.39
N PHE A 196 6.02 -9.01 -5.38
CA PHE A 196 6.17 -10.38 -5.85
C PHE A 196 6.42 -10.34 -7.35
N HIS A 197 7.47 -11.02 -7.82
CA HIS A 197 7.74 -11.17 -9.24
C HIS A 197 7.54 -12.63 -9.66
N GLY A 198 6.68 -12.83 -10.66
CA GLY A 198 6.38 -14.14 -11.21
C GLY A 198 6.39 -14.14 -12.73
N GLY A 199 6.44 -15.36 -13.29
CA GLY A 199 6.32 -15.60 -14.72
C GLY A 199 4.88 -15.41 -15.20
N GLU A 200 4.68 -15.12 -16.49
CA GLU A 200 3.33 -14.94 -17.05
C GLU A 200 2.45 -16.18 -16.92
N GLU A 201 3.03 -17.38 -17.07
CA GLU A 201 2.34 -18.66 -16.94
C GLU A 201 1.82 -18.91 -15.52
N GLU A 202 2.51 -18.34 -14.52
CA GLU A 202 2.12 -18.41 -13.10
C GLU A 202 0.85 -17.60 -12.81
N PHE A 203 0.53 -16.62 -13.66
CA PHE A 203 -0.66 -15.77 -13.52
C PHE A 203 -1.81 -16.15 -14.46
N GLY A 204 -1.69 -17.26 -15.20
CA GLY A 204 -2.70 -17.68 -16.18
C GLY A 204 -4.10 -17.94 -15.60
N THR A 205 -4.20 -18.14 -14.28
CA THR A 205 -5.48 -18.41 -13.58
C THR A 205 -5.95 -17.23 -12.73
N ALA A 206 -5.31 -16.07 -12.86
CA ALA A 206 -5.70 -14.87 -12.18
C ALA A 206 -7.15 -14.50 -12.53
N GLY A 207 -7.98 -14.29 -11.52
CA GLY A 207 -9.38 -13.93 -11.70
C GLY A 207 -9.95 -13.30 -10.44
N HIS A 208 -10.60 -12.16 -10.60
CA HIS A 208 -11.24 -11.48 -9.47
C HIS A 208 -12.44 -12.29 -8.92
N ASP A 209 -12.82 -12.03 -7.67
CA ASP A 209 -13.92 -12.73 -6.98
C ASP A 209 -15.33 -12.29 -7.44
N ASN A 210 -15.42 -11.19 -8.21
CA ASN A 210 -16.68 -10.54 -8.61
C ASN A 210 -17.51 -9.97 -7.46
N VAL A 211 -16.97 -9.94 -6.23
CA VAL A 211 -17.65 -9.46 -5.04
C VAL A 211 -16.92 -8.23 -4.51
N GLU A 212 -15.68 -8.41 -4.06
CA GLU A 212 -14.83 -7.32 -3.59
C GLU A 212 -14.07 -6.65 -4.73
N THR A 213 -13.69 -7.42 -5.74
CA THR A 213 -12.98 -6.98 -6.94
C THR A 213 -13.80 -7.26 -8.19
N ILE A 214 -13.96 -6.23 -9.03
CA ILE A 214 -14.82 -6.25 -10.22
C ILE A 214 -14.04 -6.15 -11.54
N ASN A 215 -12.74 -5.89 -11.48
CA ASN A 215 -11.89 -5.79 -12.65
C ASN A 215 -10.43 -6.04 -12.26
N MET A 216 -9.62 -6.47 -13.22
CA MET A 216 -8.20 -6.73 -13.05
C MET A 216 -7.46 -6.31 -14.31
N ARG A 217 -6.38 -5.53 -14.17
CA ARG A 217 -5.59 -5.03 -15.29
C ARG A 217 -4.11 -5.19 -14.99
N TRP A 218 -3.36 -5.68 -15.96
CA TRP A 218 -1.92 -5.51 -16.00
C TRP A 218 -1.59 -4.19 -16.70
N LEU A 219 -0.85 -3.32 -16.01
CA LEU A 219 -0.45 -2.01 -16.55
C LEU A 219 1.04 -1.82 -16.27
N CYS A 220 1.80 -1.19 -17.17
CA CYS A 220 3.10 -0.68 -16.75
C CYS A 220 2.91 0.55 -15.85
N PRO A 221 3.88 0.88 -14.97
CA PRO A 221 3.72 1.98 -14.02
C PRO A 221 3.33 3.31 -14.66
N ARG A 222 3.92 3.64 -15.82
CA ARG A 222 3.62 4.90 -16.53
C ARG A 222 2.20 4.91 -17.09
N THR A 223 1.71 3.79 -17.62
CA THR A 223 0.34 3.69 -18.14
C THR A 223 -0.68 3.87 -17.03
N ALA A 224 -0.46 3.30 -15.85
CA ALA A 224 -1.34 3.51 -14.69
C ALA A 224 -1.40 4.98 -14.26
N LEU A 225 -0.26 5.67 -14.19
CA LEU A 225 -0.23 7.11 -13.87
C LEU A 225 -0.93 7.96 -14.94
N ASN A 226 -0.70 7.67 -16.22
CA ASN A 226 -1.36 8.39 -17.31
C ASN A 226 -2.89 8.18 -17.28
N ALA A 227 -3.37 6.96 -16.99
CA ALA A 227 -4.81 6.68 -16.86
C ALA A 227 -5.43 7.42 -15.67
N PHE A 228 -4.69 7.56 -14.56
CA PHE A 228 -5.10 8.39 -13.44
C PHE A 228 -5.18 9.88 -13.84
N ASP A 229 -4.17 10.38 -14.56
CA ASP A 229 -4.11 11.76 -15.05
C ASP A 229 -5.26 12.08 -16.01
N ALA A 230 -5.61 11.13 -16.88
CA ALA A 230 -6.76 11.22 -17.78
C ALA A 230 -8.11 11.08 -17.06
N GLY A 231 -8.10 10.76 -15.76
CA GLY A 231 -9.31 10.55 -14.96
C GLY A 231 -10.05 9.24 -15.25
N GLU A 232 -9.44 8.32 -16.03
CA GLU A 232 -9.99 7.01 -16.40
C GLU A 232 -10.01 6.04 -15.21
N ILE A 233 -9.01 6.15 -14.34
CA ILE A 233 -8.94 5.37 -13.09
C ILE A 233 -8.72 6.30 -11.91
N PHE A 234 -9.15 5.86 -10.73
CA PHE A 234 -8.79 6.51 -9.47
C PHE A 234 -7.78 5.64 -8.73
N LEU A 235 -6.70 6.26 -8.25
CA LEU A 235 -5.64 5.65 -7.46
C LEU A 235 -5.63 6.32 -6.09
N PRO A 236 -5.82 5.57 -4.99
CA PRO A 236 -5.65 6.11 -3.65
C PRO A 236 -4.20 6.64 -3.46
N PRO A 237 -3.98 7.60 -2.54
CA PRO A 237 -2.67 8.21 -2.37
C PRO A 237 -1.50 7.22 -2.18
N PRO A 238 -1.61 6.17 -1.32
CA PRO A 238 -0.54 5.17 -1.20
C PRO A 238 -0.21 4.49 -2.53
N THR A 239 -1.24 4.05 -3.25
CA THR A 239 -1.13 3.38 -4.54
C THR A 239 -0.46 4.27 -5.58
N TRP A 240 -0.90 5.53 -5.73
CA TRP A 240 -0.30 6.46 -6.68
C TRP A 240 1.19 6.68 -6.40
N VAL A 241 1.56 6.87 -5.13
CA VAL A 241 2.94 7.14 -4.71
C VAL A 241 3.85 5.96 -4.99
N MET A 242 3.40 4.76 -4.64
CA MET A 242 4.13 3.53 -4.93
C MET A 242 4.31 3.34 -6.44
N ILE A 243 3.27 3.55 -7.25
CA ILE A 243 3.39 3.47 -8.71
C ILE A 243 4.34 4.55 -9.25
N HIS A 244 4.33 5.77 -8.68
CA HIS A 244 5.26 6.83 -9.04
C HIS A 244 6.72 6.45 -8.75
N GLU A 245 6.99 5.87 -7.58
CA GLU A 245 8.31 5.34 -7.21
C GLU A 245 8.75 4.23 -8.18
N MET A 246 7.87 3.26 -8.44
CA MET A 246 8.12 2.20 -9.42
C MET A 246 8.39 2.76 -10.83
N SER A 247 7.73 3.86 -11.20
CA SER A 247 7.90 4.50 -12.51
C SER A 247 9.31 5.06 -12.75
N GLN A 248 10.14 5.19 -11.71
CA GLN A 248 11.55 5.57 -11.82
C GLN A 248 12.43 4.42 -12.34
N TYR A 249 11.96 3.18 -12.25
CA TYR A 249 12.68 1.99 -12.68
C TYR A 249 12.09 1.48 -14.00
N LYS A 250 12.90 1.44 -15.06
CA LYS A 250 12.49 0.92 -16.38
C LYS A 250 12.48 -0.59 -16.45
N SER A 251 13.22 -1.27 -15.58
CA SER A 251 13.26 -2.71 -15.52
C SER A 251 12.84 -3.26 -14.16
N ILE A 252 12.19 -4.43 -14.16
CA ILE A 252 11.88 -5.16 -12.92
C ILE A 252 13.17 -5.52 -12.17
N HIS A 253 14.23 -5.88 -12.88
CA HIS A 253 15.55 -6.13 -12.29
C HIS A 253 16.05 -4.90 -11.51
N GLY A 254 15.99 -3.70 -12.11
CA GLY A 254 16.41 -2.47 -11.43
C GLY A 254 15.56 -2.13 -10.21
N LEU A 255 14.25 -2.37 -10.29
CA LEU A 255 13.34 -2.21 -9.14
C LEU A 255 13.70 -3.18 -8.02
N MET A 256 13.84 -4.47 -8.32
CA MET A 256 14.15 -5.51 -7.34
C MET A 256 15.53 -5.31 -6.69
N GLU A 257 16.55 -4.94 -7.48
CA GLU A 257 17.89 -4.65 -6.93
C GLU A 257 17.86 -3.44 -5.98
N SER A 258 17.00 -2.44 -6.25
CA SER A 258 16.84 -1.29 -5.36
C SER A 258 16.25 -1.65 -3.99
N MET A 259 15.60 -2.82 -3.86
CA MET A 259 15.00 -3.31 -2.63
C MET A 259 15.86 -4.32 -1.87
N LYS A 260 16.98 -4.75 -2.47
CA LYS A 260 17.87 -5.73 -1.87
C LYS A 260 18.43 -5.25 -0.52
N GLY A 261 18.35 -6.11 0.49
CA GLY A 261 18.83 -5.82 1.85
C GLY A 261 17.93 -4.89 2.67
N LYS A 262 16.81 -4.41 2.12
CA LYS A 262 15.82 -3.62 2.86
C LYS A 262 14.75 -4.53 3.47
N ASN A 263 14.30 -4.18 4.65
CA ASN A 263 13.17 -4.79 5.36
C ASN A 263 12.48 -3.74 6.26
N PHE A 264 11.42 -4.11 6.96
CA PHE A 264 10.65 -3.18 7.81
C PHE A 264 11.35 -2.77 9.12
N GLY A 265 12.38 -3.50 9.57
CA GLY A 265 13.26 -3.06 10.66
C GLY A 265 14.41 -2.15 10.19
N SER A 266 14.82 -2.28 8.93
CA SER A 266 15.95 -1.57 8.34
C SER A 266 15.74 -1.30 6.85
N GLY A 267 15.61 -0.02 6.48
CA GLY A 267 15.60 0.43 5.09
C GLY A 267 14.22 0.67 4.48
N ILE A 268 13.14 0.21 5.11
CA ILE A 268 11.76 0.60 4.81
C ILE A 268 11.17 1.33 6.01
N TYR A 269 10.59 2.49 5.75
CA TYR A 269 10.07 3.39 6.77
C TYR A 269 8.57 3.57 6.61
N GLU A 270 7.92 3.80 7.74
CA GLU A 270 6.48 4.01 7.81
C GLU A 270 6.11 5.36 7.18
N ASN A 271 5.15 5.33 6.26
CA ASN A 271 4.60 6.50 5.60
C ASN A 271 3.27 6.86 6.26
N MET A 272 3.15 8.10 6.70
CA MET A 272 1.91 8.68 7.21
C MET A 272 1.50 9.85 6.32
N PRO A 273 0.52 9.67 5.41
CA PRO A 273 0.08 10.77 4.58
C PRO A 273 -0.57 11.87 5.42
N VAL A 274 -0.38 13.12 5.00
CA VAL A 274 -1.07 14.28 5.54
C VAL A 274 -1.97 14.79 4.43
N LEU A 275 -3.22 14.38 4.44
CA LEU A 275 -4.14 14.74 3.37
C LEU A 275 -4.57 16.21 3.53
N MET A 276 -4.36 16.99 2.48
CA MET A 276 -4.68 18.42 2.44
C MET A 276 -5.88 18.60 1.50
N ARG A 277 -7.00 19.13 2.02
CA ARG A 277 -8.17 19.45 1.20
C ARG A 277 -8.08 20.89 0.70
N GLY A 278 -8.09 21.09 -0.62
CA GLY A 278 -8.15 22.42 -1.26
C GLY A 278 -7.11 22.66 -2.36
N ASP A 279 -7.25 23.80 -3.07
CA ASP A 279 -6.43 24.16 -4.24
C ASP A 279 -4.98 24.53 -3.93
N ARG A 280 -4.64 24.72 -2.66
CA ARG A 280 -3.30 25.05 -2.18
C ARG A 280 -2.92 24.10 -1.06
N VAL A 281 -1.67 23.63 -1.07
CA VAL A 281 -1.03 23.19 0.18
C VAL A 281 -0.99 24.45 1.03
N ASP A 282 -1.86 24.56 2.04
CA ASP A 282 -1.83 25.68 2.97
C ASP A 282 -0.45 25.65 3.64
N ASP A 283 0.42 26.59 3.22
CA ASP A 283 1.80 26.68 3.69
C ASP A 283 1.85 26.77 5.22
N LYS A 284 0.80 27.33 5.85
CA LYS A 284 0.67 27.41 7.30
C LYS A 284 0.39 26.05 7.95
N VAL A 285 -0.48 25.23 7.37
CA VAL A 285 -0.74 23.86 7.87
C VAL A 285 0.49 22.99 7.69
N ARG A 286 1.20 23.13 6.56
CA ARG A 286 2.49 22.46 6.36
C ARG A 286 3.49 22.90 7.43
N GLU A 287 3.66 24.20 7.66
CA GLU A 287 4.58 24.73 8.68
C GLU A 287 4.21 24.28 10.09
N GLU A 288 2.92 24.19 10.43
CA GLU A 288 2.45 23.67 11.73
C GLU A 288 2.81 22.18 11.91
N VAL A 289 2.60 21.35 10.88
CA VAL A 289 2.98 19.93 10.88
C VAL A 289 4.50 19.79 10.96
N GLU A 290 5.25 20.54 10.14
CA GLU A 290 6.71 20.49 10.12
C GLU A 290 7.31 20.91 11.47
N THR A 291 6.79 21.98 12.08
CA THR A 291 7.23 22.45 13.40
C THR A 291 6.94 21.41 14.48
N LYS A 292 5.74 20.83 14.46
CA LYS A 292 5.29 19.88 15.49
C LYS A 292 6.05 18.57 15.46
N PHE A 293 6.41 18.08 14.28
CA PHE A 293 7.10 16.81 14.09
C PHE A 293 8.61 16.99 13.81
N HIS A 294 9.15 18.18 14.09
CA HIS A 294 10.58 18.51 13.94
C HIS A 294 11.13 18.17 12.55
N ILE A 295 10.34 18.42 11.51
CA ILE A 295 10.69 18.16 10.12
C ILE A 295 11.45 19.36 9.57
N ASN A 296 12.67 19.13 9.06
CA ASN A 296 13.43 20.19 8.41
C ASN A 296 12.97 20.42 6.97
N SER A 297 12.82 21.69 6.60
CA SER A 297 12.44 22.09 5.23
C SER A 297 13.47 21.71 4.17
N SER A 298 14.73 21.48 4.56
CA SER A 298 15.80 20.97 3.70
C SER A 298 15.66 19.48 3.36
N ASP A 299 14.87 18.73 4.13
CA ASP A 299 14.60 17.30 3.90
C ASP A 299 13.35 17.08 3.01
N ARG A 300 12.85 18.16 2.38
CA ARG A 300 11.71 18.11 1.45
C ARG A 300 12.12 17.43 0.14
N GLN A 301 11.41 16.37 -0.23
CA GLN A 301 11.33 15.88 -1.60
C GLN A 301 10.00 16.31 -2.21
N ILE A 302 10.05 17.33 -3.09
CA ILE A 302 8.87 17.81 -3.80
C ILE A 302 8.73 17.01 -5.09
N VAL A 303 7.67 16.20 -5.17
CA VAL A 303 7.31 15.52 -6.41
C VAL A 303 6.39 16.46 -7.20
N ARG A 304 7.00 17.22 -8.12
CA ARG A 304 6.29 18.13 -9.02
C ARG A 304 5.74 17.35 -10.19
N ASP A 305 4.43 17.44 -10.43
CA ASP A 305 3.86 17.00 -11.69
C ASP A 305 3.79 18.19 -12.66
N LYS A 306 4.58 18.11 -13.73
CA LYS A 306 4.74 19.20 -14.70
C LYS A 306 3.61 19.28 -15.74
N ARG A 307 2.64 18.35 -15.76
CA ARG A 307 1.78 18.18 -16.95
C ARG A 307 0.32 18.57 -16.82
N HIS A 308 -0.17 18.97 -15.65
CA HIS A 308 -1.52 19.54 -15.56
C HIS A 308 -1.52 21.03 -15.98
N LYS A 309 -1.50 21.28 -17.29
CA LYS A 309 -1.79 22.62 -17.84
C LYS A 309 -3.31 22.80 -17.94
N ASP A 310 -3.95 23.05 -16.81
CA ASP A 310 -5.18 23.85 -16.80
C ASP A 310 -4.77 25.26 -16.35
N GLY A 311 -4.73 26.21 -17.29
CA GLY A 311 -4.45 27.62 -16.96
C GLY A 311 -2.99 28.00 -16.66
N GLY A 312 -2.00 27.14 -16.95
CA GLY A 312 -0.58 27.57 -17.04
C GLY A 312 0.27 27.53 -15.77
N ASN A 313 -0.21 26.94 -14.66
CA ASN A 313 0.61 26.74 -13.45
C ASN A 313 1.01 25.26 -13.24
N GLU A 314 2.28 25.02 -12.88
CA GLU A 314 2.74 23.71 -12.39
C GLU A 314 1.95 23.32 -11.12
N MET A 315 1.43 22.09 -11.05
CA MET A 315 0.70 21.60 -9.88
C MET A 315 1.57 20.64 -9.06
N ASN A 316 1.81 20.96 -7.78
CA ASN A 316 2.42 20.04 -6.82
C ASN A 316 1.36 19.02 -6.38
N ARG A 317 1.54 17.73 -6.71
CA ARG A 317 0.61 16.66 -6.28
C ARG A 317 1.02 16.02 -4.96
N VAL A 318 2.32 15.93 -4.70
CA VAL A 318 2.90 15.30 -3.51
C VAL A 318 4.10 16.09 -2.99
N VAL A 319 4.04 16.50 -1.73
CA VAL A 319 5.24 16.94 -0.98
C VAL A 319 5.58 15.83 0.02
N VAL A 320 6.78 15.25 -0.09
CA VAL A 320 7.30 14.26 0.86
C VAL A 320 8.28 14.95 1.79
N THR A 321 8.11 14.77 3.09
CA THR A 321 9.06 15.22 4.11
C THR A 321 9.46 14.07 5.03
N THR A 322 10.76 13.92 5.30
CA THR A 322 11.31 12.93 6.24
C THR A 322 11.83 13.63 7.49
N SER A 323 11.50 13.11 8.68
CA SER A 323 12.18 13.53 9.92
C SER A 323 13.56 12.86 10.04
N LYS A 324 14.56 13.60 10.53
CA LYS A 324 15.93 13.11 10.77
C LYS A 324 16.23 12.79 12.24
N GLU A 325 15.35 13.13 13.19
CA GLU A 325 15.66 12.92 14.60
C GLU A 325 15.54 11.44 15.00
N ALA A 326 16.56 11.00 15.75
CA ALA A 326 16.89 9.62 16.02
C ALA A 326 15.78 8.89 16.81
N GLY A 327 15.19 7.87 16.19
CA GLY A 327 14.30 6.90 16.84
C GLY A 327 13.05 6.60 16.01
N ASP A 328 12.37 7.65 15.55
CA ASP A 328 11.05 7.55 14.92
C ASP A 328 11.10 7.96 13.43
N ARG A 329 10.94 6.97 12.53
CA ARG A 329 11.23 7.12 11.09
C ARG A 329 9.95 7.23 10.27
N TRP A 330 9.39 8.44 10.19
CA TRP A 330 8.16 8.75 9.47
C TRP A 330 8.40 9.53 8.17
N LYS A 331 7.65 9.19 7.12
CA LYS A 331 7.49 10.03 5.91
C LYS A 331 6.11 10.67 5.88
N TYR A 332 6.06 12.01 5.84
CA TYR A 332 4.82 12.77 5.71
C TYR A 332 4.55 13.12 4.25
N MET A 333 3.31 12.95 3.81
CA MET A 333 2.96 13.12 2.40
C MET A 333 1.75 14.02 2.19
N TYR A 334 1.97 15.20 1.62
CA TYR A 334 0.91 16.16 1.33
C TYR A 334 0.29 15.87 -0.04
N TRP A 335 -0.96 15.41 -0.08
CA TRP A 335 -1.68 15.10 -1.32
C TRP A 335 -2.66 16.21 -1.70
N LYS A 336 -2.68 16.62 -2.97
CA LYS A 336 -3.70 17.50 -3.55
C LYS A 336 -4.70 16.68 -4.40
N GLY A 337 -5.92 16.48 -3.90
CA GLY A 337 -7.04 15.90 -4.67
C GLY A 337 -8.02 16.98 -5.15
N SER A 338 -8.66 16.79 -6.31
CA SER A 338 -9.80 17.62 -6.70
C SER A 338 -10.98 17.34 -5.77
N GLU A 339 -11.71 18.36 -5.32
CA GLU A 339 -12.89 18.22 -4.42
C GLU A 339 -13.95 17.23 -4.93
N SER A 340 -13.96 16.91 -6.22
CA SER A 340 -14.94 16.03 -6.86
C SER A 340 -14.62 14.52 -6.83
N LYS A 341 -13.46 14.10 -6.31
CA LYS A 341 -13.00 12.68 -6.39
C LYS A 341 -12.42 12.08 -5.09
N LEU A 342 -12.50 12.78 -3.97
CA LEU A 342 -12.32 12.24 -2.61
C LEU A 342 -13.66 12.32 -1.89
#